data_AF-A0A1G9L7E2-F1
#
_entry.id   AF-A0A1G9L7E2-F1
#
_cell.length_a   1.000
_cell.length_b   1.000
_cell.length_c   1.000
_cell.angle_alpha   90.00
_cell.angle_beta   90.00
_cell.angle_gamma   90.00
#
_symmetry.space_group_name_H-M   'P 1'
#
loop_
_entity.id
_entity.type
_entity.pdbx_description
1 polymer ?
#
loop_
_entity_poly.entity_id
_entity_poly.type
_entity_poly.pdbx_seq_one_letter_code
_entity_poly.pdbx_strand_id
1 'polypeptide(L)'
;MKSFKFIITILLISVFSIAKSQRSLIIADNYNKKKDETTLVIIPNGNIVFPGKWHKIAYNQSSKQHFFRNADSTLLIIAKAPQNKFDFYVKNNSNKEFSSAYYKWENDYWTQKGLNSKLFKDQSDQGYILWQLSGQKYKTTTFLLGAKNGYGYNLSTVSKIWDEEKQQKFLADIFLEN
;
A
#
# COMPACT_ATOMS: atom_id res chain seq x y z
N MET A 1 -35.41 -55.90 33.19
CA MET A 1 -35.19 -54.71 32.33
C MET A 1 -34.17 -53.80 33.00
N LYS A 2 -32.91 -53.79 32.53
CA LYS A 2 -31.87 -52.84 32.97
C LYS A 2 -31.60 -51.89 31.80
N SER A 3 -31.89 -50.62 31.98
CA SER A 3 -31.71 -49.57 30.98
C SER A 3 -30.23 -49.19 30.86
N PHE A 4 -29.70 -49.35 29.64
CA PHE A 4 -28.33 -48.98 29.30
C PHE A 4 -28.31 -47.50 28.93
N LYS A 5 -27.70 -46.64 29.77
CA LYS A 5 -27.53 -45.21 29.47
C LYS A 5 -26.26 -45.03 28.65
N PHE A 6 -26.44 -44.64 27.39
CA PHE A 6 -25.36 -44.24 26.47
C PHE A 6 -24.80 -42.88 26.94
N ILE A 7 -23.54 -42.84 27.37
CA ILE A 7 -22.83 -41.59 27.62
C ILE A 7 -22.13 -41.20 26.33
N ILE A 8 -22.66 -40.18 25.65
CA ILE A 8 -22.02 -39.56 24.49
C ILE A 8 -20.95 -38.61 25.03
N THR A 9 -19.69 -39.00 24.93
CA THR A 9 -18.55 -38.12 25.22
C THR A 9 -18.37 -37.17 24.03
N ILE A 10 -18.82 -35.92 24.19
CA ILE A 10 -18.56 -34.84 23.23
C ILE A 10 -17.09 -34.45 23.35
N LEU A 11 -16.28 -34.86 22.37
CA LEU A 11 -14.90 -34.42 22.20
C LEU A 11 -14.92 -32.96 21.71
N LEU A 12 -14.78 -32.00 22.62
CA LEU A 12 -14.56 -30.60 22.29
C LEU A 12 -13.17 -30.44 21.65
N ILE A 13 -13.12 -30.49 20.32
CA ILE A 13 -11.94 -30.07 19.56
C ILE A 13 -11.93 -28.54 19.63
N SER A 14 -11.20 -28.00 20.62
CA SER A 14 -10.89 -26.58 20.68
C SER A 14 -9.97 -26.24 19.50
N VAL A 15 -10.56 -25.74 18.42
CA VAL A 15 -9.82 -25.13 17.33
C VAL A 15 -9.18 -23.87 17.93
N PHE A 16 -7.90 -23.95 18.32
CA PHE A 16 -7.11 -22.76 18.59
C PHE A 16 -6.93 -22.04 17.25
N SER A 17 -7.91 -21.22 16.90
CA SER A 17 -7.70 -20.12 15.98
C SER A 17 -6.62 -19.25 16.63
N ILE A 18 -5.36 -19.47 16.26
CA ILE A 18 -4.30 -18.50 16.49
C ILE A 18 -4.78 -17.26 15.75
N ALA A 19 -5.43 -16.35 16.45
CA ALA A 19 -5.73 -15.03 15.94
C ALA A 19 -4.35 -14.45 15.58
N LYS A 20 -4.04 -14.38 14.28
CA LYS A 20 -2.85 -13.68 13.79
C LYS A 20 -2.97 -12.27 14.37
N SER A 21 -2.20 -11.95 15.40
CA SER A 21 -2.34 -10.69 16.12
C SER A 21 -2.16 -9.55 15.11
N GLN A 22 -3.25 -8.88 14.76
CA GLN A 22 -3.19 -7.70 13.92
C GLN A 22 -2.66 -6.58 14.79
N ARG A 23 -1.40 -6.20 14.56
CA ARG A 23 -0.77 -5.11 15.31
C ARG A 23 -1.54 -3.81 15.01
N SER A 24 -2.07 -3.17 16.05
CA SER A 24 -2.70 -1.85 15.92
C SER A 24 -1.68 -0.83 15.43
N LEU A 25 -2.10 0.04 14.51
CA LEU A 25 -1.29 1.16 14.02
C LEU A 25 -1.76 2.45 14.69
N ILE A 26 -0.82 3.27 15.14
CA ILE A 26 -1.10 4.66 15.49
C ILE A 26 -0.77 5.50 14.26
N ILE A 27 -1.74 6.30 13.81
CA ILE A 27 -1.64 7.07 12.59
C ILE A 27 -1.90 8.54 12.93
N ALA A 28 -0.97 9.41 12.54
CA ALA A 28 -1.13 10.86 12.64
C ALA A 28 -0.61 11.52 11.36
N ASP A 29 -1.00 12.76 11.13
CA ASP A 29 -0.45 13.59 10.07
C ASP A 29 -0.29 15.04 10.54
N ASN A 30 0.74 15.72 10.01
CA ASN A 30 1.04 17.11 10.36
C ASN A 30 1.66 17.84 9.17
N TYR A 31 1.26 19.10 8.97
CA TYR A 31 1.85 19.99 7.97
C TYR A 31 2.82 20.99 8.63
N ASN A 32 4.05 21.04 8.13
CA ASN A 32 5.06 22.01 8.55
C ASN A 32 5.13 23.17 7.54
N LYS A 33 4.56 24.32 7.91
CA LYS A 33 4.55 25.53 7.06
C LYS A 33 5.94 26.08 6.74
N LYS A 34 6.95 25.88 7.61
CA LYS A 34 8.30 26.42 7.38
C LYS A 34 9.06 25.63 6.30
N LYS A 35 8.83 24.32 6.23
CA LYS A 35 9.44 23.43 5.24
C LYS A 35 8.56 23.20 4.01
N ASP A 36 7.29 23.58 4.10
CA ASP A 36 6.25 23.23 3.15
C ASP A 36 6.17 21.73 2.88
N GLU A 37 6.03 20.94 3.96
CA GLU A 37 5.99 19.48 3.91
C GLU A 37 4.86 18.95 4.79
N THR A 38 4.24 17.86 4.34
CA THR A 38 3.32 17.06 5.15
C THR A 38 4.02 15.78 5.58
N THR A 39 3.86 15.40 6.84
CA THR A 39 4.36 14.14 7.40
C THR A 39 3.19 13.25 7.77
N LEU A 40 3.18 12.02 7.24
CA LEU A 40 2.34 10.91 7.71
C LEU A 40 3.17 10.06 8.68
N VAL A 41 2.71 9.92 9.92
CA VAL A 41 3.31 9.08 10.95
C VAL A 41 2.52 7.77 11.03
N ILE A 42 3.21 6.63 10.91
CA ILE A 42 2.62 5.28 10.99
C ILE A 42 3.43 4.49 12.01
N ILE A 43 3.01 4.41 13.27
CA ILE A 43 3.75 3.63 14.27
C ILE A 43 3.28 2.16 14.20
N PRO A 44 4.21 1.19 14.10
CA PRO A 44 5.68 1.28 14.20
C PRO A 44 6.42 1.36 12.85
N ASN A 45 5.71 1.53 11.73
CA ASN A 45 6.25 1.48 10.37
C ASN A 45 7.04 2.74 9.96
N GLY A 46 7.17 3.72 10.84
CA GLY A 46 7.89 4.97 10.60
C GLY A 46 7.05 6.03 9.89
N ASN A 47 7.74 7.06 9.40
CA ASN A 47 7.12 8.23 8.82
C ASN A 47 7.24 8.22 7.29
N ILE A 48 6.39 9.00 6.62
CA ILE A 48 6.50 9.36 5.21
C ILE A 48 6.35 10.87 5.12
N VAL A 49 7.36 11.56 4.61
CA VAL A 49 7.37 13.01 4.36
C VAL A 49 7.15 13.25 2.87
N PHE A 50 6.31 14.23 2.54
CA PHE A 50 6.03 14.59 1.15
C PHE A 50 5.76 16.09 1.02
N PRO A 51 6.18 16.72 -0.10
CA PRO A 51 6.14 18.17 -0.24
C PRO A 51 4.72 18.70 -0.42
N GLY A 52 4.53 19.93 0.07
CA GLY A 52 3.29 20.69 0.03
C GLY A 52 2.36 20.42 1.21
N LYS A 53 1.28 21.21 1.24
CA LYS A 53 0.18 21.05 2.19
C LYS A 53 -0.87 20.07 1.68
N TRP A 54 -1.07 19.00 2.44
CA TRP A 54 -2.07 17.97 2.14
C TRP A 54 -3.03 17.76 3.31
N HIS A 55 -4.27 17.45 2.98
CA HIS A 55 -5.31 17.15 3.94
C HIS A 55 -5.69 15.67 3.84
N LYS A 56 -5.60 14.94 4.95
CA LYS A 56 -6.07 13.57 5.01
C LYS A 56 -7.60 13.55 4.90
N ILE A 57 -8.11 12.72 3.98
CA ILE A 57 -9.55 12.63 3.70
C ILE A 57 -10.14 11.26 4.03
N ALA A 58 -9.32 10.20 4.06
CA ALA A 58 -9.79 8.85 4.38
C ALA A 58 -8.63 7.93 4.77
N TYR A 59 -8.98 6.80 5.37
CA TYR A 59 -8.09 5.67 5.60
C TYR A 59 -8.85 4.36 5.34
N ASN A 60 -8.31 3.50 4.48
CA ASN A 60 -8.87 2.18 4.22
C ASN A 60 -8.19 1.15 5.13
N GLN A 61 -8.95 0.57 6.05
CA GLN A 61 -8.43 -0.41 7.01
C GLN A 61 -8.00 -1.73 6.37
N SER A 62 -8.60 -2.14 5.25
CA SER A 62 -8.29 -3.39 4.57
C SER A 62 -6.98 -3.28 3.80
N SER A 63 -6.87 -2.27 2.92
CA SER A 63 -5.67 -2.05 2.10
C SER A 63 -4.57 -1.24 2.80
N LYS A 64 -4.83 -0.74 4.02
CA LYS A 64 -3.93 0.15 4.77
C LYS A 64 -3.57 1.44 4.00
N GLN A 65 -4.42 1.87 3.08
CA GLN A 65 -4.21 3.05 2.26
C GLN A 65 -4.68 4.32 2.98
N HIS A 66 -3.80 5.32 2.99
CA HIS A 66 -4.05 6.66 3.49
C HIS A 66 -4.32 7.59 2.31
N PHE A 67 -5.44 8.31 2.35
CA PHE A 67 -5.87 9.18 1.27
C PHE A 67 -5.71 10.64 1.67
N PHE A 68 -5.02 11.39 0.83
CA PHE A 68 -4.76 12.82 1.01
C PHE A 68 -5.24 13.60 -0.21
N ARG A 69 -5.61 14.86 0.01
CA ARG A 69 -6.00 15.81 -1.04
C ARG A 69 -5.31 17.16 -0.81
N ASN A 70 -4.78 17.75 -1.88
CA ASN A 70 -4.24 19.12 -1.85
C ASN A 70 -5.25 20.16 -2.38
N ALA A 71 -4.85 21.44 -2.41
CA ALA A 71 -5.70 22.54 -2.87
C ALA A 71 -6.17 22.37 -4.33
N ASP A 72 -5.33 21.77 -5.18
CA ASP A 72 -5.59 21.45 -6.59
C ASP A 72 -6.55 20.27 -6.78
N SER A 73 -7.11 19.73 -5.69
CA SER A 73 -7.91 18.50 -5.69
C SER A 73 -7.19 17.26 -6.22
N THR A 74 -5.85 17.30 -6.30
CA THR A 74 -5.04 16.11 -6.58
C THR A 74 -5.14 15.18 -5.39
N LEU A 75 -5.33 13.88 -5.67
CA LEU A 75 -5.30 12.85 -4.66
C LEU A 75 -3.91 12.23 -4.59
N LEU A 76 -3.43 12.02 -3.37
CA LEU A 76 -2.26 11.21 -3.05
C LEU A 76 -2.73 10.05 -2.17
N ILE A 77 -2.38 8.83 -2.56
CA ILE A 77 -2.73 7.61 -1.85
C ILE A 77 -1.43 6.93 -1.46
N ILE A 78 -1.30 6.56 -0.19
CA ILE A 78 -0.07 6.02 0.37
C ILE A 78 -0.40 4.75 1.15
N ALA A 79 0.30 3.65 0.90
CA ALA A 79 0.37 2.50 1.79
C ALA A 79 1.82 2.09 2.00
N LYS A 80 2.16 1.76 3.25
CA LYS A 80 3.47 1.24 3.66
C LYS A 80 3.27 0.09 4.64
N ALA A 81 3.73 -1.09 4.25
CA ALA A 81 3.59 -2.31 5.04
C ALA A 81 4.90 -3.09 5.06
N PRO A 82 5.21 -3.84 6.14
CA PRO A 82 6.35 -4.73 6.15
C PRO A 82 6.27 -5.74 5.00
N GLN A 83 7.39 -5.99 4.32
CA GLN A 83 7.45 -6.89 3.16
C GLN A 83 6.93 -8.30 3.48
N ASN A 84 7.18 -8.80 4.69
CA ASN A 84 6.72 -10.12 5.13
C ASN A 84 5.20 -10.26 5.33
N LYS A 85 4.41 -9.23 5.01
CA LYS A 85 2.94 -9.25 5.06
C LYS A 85 2.30 -9.45 3.69
N PHE A 86 3.08 -9.45 2.62
CA PHE A 86 2.59 -9.66 1.27
C PHE A 86 2.62 -11.15 0.91
N ASP A 87 1.58 -11.65 0.26
CA ASP A 87 1.45 -13.08 -0.06
C ASP A 87 2.51 -13.57 -1.05
N PHE A 88 3.07 -12.66 -1.86
CA PHE A 88 4.16 -12.94 -2.80
C PHE A 88 5.56 -12.80 -2.18
N TYR A 89 5.65 -12.49 -0.88
CA TYR A 89 6.94 -12.28 -0.22
C TYR A 89 7.77 -13.56 -0.19
N VAL A 90 9.01 -13.44 -0.64
CA VAL A 90 10.04 -14.47 -0.51
C VAL A 90 11.14 -13.92 0.40
N LYS A 91 11.53 -14.72 1.39
CA LYS A 91 12.57 -14.34 2.36
C LYS A 91 13.88 -14.10 1.63
N ASN A 92 14.57 -13.02 1.99
CA ASN A 92 15.85 -12.58 1.41
C ASN A 92 15.78 -12.04 -0.02
N ASN A 93 14.59 -11.79 -0.58
CA ASN A 93 14.49 -11.01 -1.81
C ASN A 93 15.13 -9.63 -1.61
N SER A 94 15.90 -9.22 -2.60
CA SER A 94 16.34 -7.84 -2.76
C SER A 94 15.14 -6.90 -2.96
N ASN A 95 15.36 -5.60 -2.74
CA ASN A 95 14.35 -4.59 -3.05
C ASN A 95 13.92 -4.61 -4.52
N LYS A 96 14.85 -4.94 -5.42
CA LYS A 96 14.60 -5.13 -6.85
C LYS A 96 13.58 -6.24 -7.07
N GLU A 97 13.90 -7.45 -6.59
CA GLU A 97 13.04 -8.63 -6.75
C GLU A 97 11.67 -8.42 -6.09
N PHE A 98 11.62 -7.81 -4.91
CA PHE A 98 10.35 -7.48 -4.26
C PHE A 98 9.52 -6.50 -5.09
N SER A 99 10.12 -5.43 -5.62
CA SER A 99 9.39 -4.42 -6.40
C SER A 99 8.83 -4.99 -7.71
N SER A 100 9.61 -5.82 -8.40
CA SER A 100 9.15 -6.54 -9.59
C SER A 100 8.02 -7.52 -9.28
N ALA A 101 8.13 -8.28 -8.18
CA ALA A 101 7.06 -9.16 -7.72
C ALA A 101 5.79 -8.39 -7.33
N TYR A 102 5.94 -7.24 -6.67
CA TYR A 102 4.82 -6.40 -6.26
C TYR A 102 4.10 -5.80 -7.46
N TYR A 103 4.84 -5.25 -8.43
CA TYR A 103 4.27 -4.79 -9.69
C TYR A 103 3.50 -5.89 -10.40
N LYS A 104 4.09 -7.08 -10.54
CA LYS A 104 3.41 -8.21 -11.17
C LYS A 104 2.11 -8.56 -10.45
N TRP A 105 2.15 -8.66 -9.12
CA TRP A 105 0.99 -9.03 -8.30
C TRP A 105 -0.18 -8.02 -8.44
N GLU A 106 0.10 -6.71 -8.35
CA GLU A 106 -0.93 -5.67 -8.55
C GLU A 106 -1.41 -5.63 -10.01
N ASN A 107 -0.48 -5.66 -10.98
CA ASN A 107 -0.81 -5.59 -12.40
C ASN A 107 -1.72 -6.76 -12.82
N ASP A 108 -1.40 -7.98 -12.40
CA ASP A 108 -2.20 -9.16 -12.71
C ASP A 108 -3.61 -9.04 -12.11
N TYR A 109 -3.73 -8.60 -10.86
CA TYR A 109 -5.03 -8.39 -10.21
C TYR A 109 -5.92 -7.41 -10.98
N TRP A 110 -5.38 -6.27 -11.41
CA TRP A 110 -6.18 -5.23 -12.07
C TRP A 110 -6.46 -5.52 -13.54
N THR A 111 -5.50 -6.10 -14.26
CA THR A 111 -5.70 -6.48 -15.67
C THR A 111 -6.71 -7.62 -15.81
N GLN A 112 -6.74 -8.59 -14.88
CA GLN A 112 -7.79 -9.61 -14.80
C GLN A 112 -9.19 -9.02 -14.56
N LYS A 113 -9.28 -7.81 -14.00
CA LYS A 113 -10.52 -7.05 -13.83
C LYS A 113 -10.86 -6.13 -15.01
N GLY A 114 -10.11 -6.23 -16.10
CA GLY A 114 -10.35 -5.48 -17.34
C GLY A 114 -9.84 -4.05 -17.33
N LEU A 115 -8.92 -3.69 -16.43
CA LEU A 115 -8.23 -2.40 -16.49
C LEU A 115 -7.04 -2.47 -17.45
N ASN A 116 -6.79 -1.36 -18.14
CA ASN A 116 -5.61 -1.20 -18.98
C ASN A 116 -4.43 -0.77 -18.11
N SER A 117 -3.28 -1.41 -18.35
CA SER A 117 -2.03 -1.12 -17.66
C SER A 117 -0.98 -0.58 -18.63
N LYS A 118 -0.21 0.41 -18.19
CA LYS A 118 0.93 0.98 -18.91
C LYS A 118 2.12 1.06 -17.96
N LEU A 119 3.19 0.32 -18.25
CA LEU A 119 4.47 0.47 -17.56
C LEU A 119 5.17 1.74 -18.08
N PHE A 120 5.59 2.62 -17.17
CA PHE A 120 6.36 3.82 -17.54
C PHE A 120 7.85 3.60 -17.45
N LYS A 121 8.30 3.19 -16.27
CA LYS A 121 9.70 3.03 -15.94
C LYS A 121 9.85 1.85 -14.99
N ASP A 122 10.68 0.91 -15.39
CA ASP A 122 11.26 -0.04 -14.47
C ASP A 122 12.52 0.60 -13.88
N GLN A 123 12.45 0.97 -12.60
CA GLN A 123 13.57 1.49 -11.82
C GLN A 123 13.84 0.53 -10.65
N SER A 124 13.63 -0.77 -10.87
CA SER A 124 13.75 -1.78 -9.83
C SER A 124 15.17 -1.88 -9.27
N ASP A 125 16.19 -1.46 -10.02
CA ASP A 125 17.56 -1.26 -9.51
C ASP A 125 17.63 -0.16 -8.44
N GLN A 126 16.74 0.84 -8.48
CA GLN A 126 16.53 1.84 -7.44
C GLN A 126 15.45 1.42 -6.43
N GLY A 127 14.90 0.21 -6.57
CA GLY A 127 13.89 -0.35 -5.67
C GLY A 127 12.46 0.09 -5.93
N TYR A 128 12.10 0.56 -7.14
CA TYR A 128 10.72 0.90 -7.46
C TYR A 128 10.34 0.75 -8.94
N ILE A 129 9.04 0.69 -9.22
CA ILE A 129 8.46 0.62 -10.57
C ILE A 129 7.35 1.65 -10.69
N LEU A 130 7.37 2.43 -11.78
CA LEU A 130 6.34 3.41 -12.13
C LEU A 130 5.45 2.87 -13.24
N TRP A 131 4.14 2.94 -13.04
CA TRP A 131 3.14 2.42 -13.96
C TRP A 131 1.82 3.16 -13.81
N GLN A 132 0.86 2.88 -14.68
CA GLN A 132 -0.45 3.50 -14.67
C GLN A 132 -1.54 2.49 -14.95
N LEU A 133 -2.67 2.67 -14.26
CA LEU A 133 -3.92 2.01 -14.57
C LEU A 133 -4.93 3.00 -15.12
N SER A 134 -5.72 2.54 -16.09
CA SER A 134 -6.85 3.27 -16.64
C SER A 134 -7.99 2.31 -17.00
N GLY A 135 -9.21 2.83 -17.06
CA GLY A 135 -10.37 2.05 -17.51
C GLY A 135 -11.58 2.96 -17.70
N GLN A 136 -12.57 2.52 -18.47
CA GLN A 136 -13.73 3.36 -18.81
C GLN A 136 -14.48 3.92 -17.58
N LYS A 137 -14.49 3.17 -16.47
CA LYS A 137 -15.17 3.54 -15.21
C LYS A 137 -14.21 4.03 -14.12
N TYR A 138 -12.90 4.05 -14.38
CA TYR A 138 -11.88 4.36 -13.38
C TYR A 138 -11.08 5.59 -13.80
N LYS A 139 -10.83 6.48 -12.84
CA LYS A 139 -9.89 7.58 -13.09
C LYS A 139 -8.50 7.02 -13.34
N THR A 140 -7.83 7.53 -14.36
CA THR A 140 -6.43 7.23 -14.61
C THR A 140 -5.61 7.52 -13.36
N THR A 141 -4.87 6.51 -12.91
CA THR A 141 -4.11 6.57 -11.66
C THR A 141 -2.67 6.18 -11.95
N THR A 142 -1.74 7.05 -11.58
CA THR A 142 -0.30 6.82 -11.69
C THR A 142 0.19 6.22 -10.39
N PHE A 143 0.91 5.11 -10.47
CA PHE A 143 1.39 4.35 -9.32
C PHE A 143 2.91 4.27 -9.31
N LEU A 144 3.47 4.26 -8.09
CA LEU A 144 4.80 3.80 -7.77
C LEU A 144 4.67 2.64 -6.79
N LEU A 145 5.21 1.47 -7.17
CA LEU A 145 5.36 0.32 -6.30
C LEU A 145 6.84 0.11 -6.02
N GLY A 146 7.22 0.02 -4.75
CA GLY A 146 8.63 -0.07 -4.39
C GLY A 146 8.88 -0.80 -3.09
N ALA A 147 10.16 -1.05 -2.83
CA ALA A 147 10.64 -1.69 -1.63
C ALA A 147 11.92 -1.02 -1.13
N LYS A 148 11.97 -0.74 0.18
CA LYS A 148 13.14 -0.20 0.85
C LYS A 148 13.05 -0.50 2.34
N ASN A 149 14.19 -0.76 2.99
CA ASN A 149 14.30 -0.94 4.44
C ASN A 149 13.33 -2.00 5.05
N GLY A 150 13.04 -3.07 4.32
CA GLY A 150 12.13 -4.13 4.76
C GLY A 150 10.63 -3.78 4.67
N TYR A 151 10.28 -2.68 4.02
CA TYR A 151 8.90 -2.27 3.74
C TYR A 151 8.61 -2.28 2.24
N GLY A 152 7.36 -2.62 1.90
CA GLY A 152 6.75 -2.37 0.60
C GLY A 152 5.98 -1.05 0.62
N TYR A 153 6.11 -0.28 -0.44
CA TYR A 153 5.48 1.01 -0.65
C TYR A 153 4.55 0.92 -1.86
N ASN A 154 3.32 1.42 -1.69
CA ASN A 154 2.39 1.69 -2.77
C ASN A 154 1.96 3.15 -2.67
N LEU A 155 2.49 3.95 -3.58
CA LEU A 155 2.19 5.38 -3.69
C LEU A 155 1.43 5.59 -4.99
N SER A 156 0.38 6.41 -4.98
CA SER A 156 -0.29 6.76 -6.22
C SER A 156 -0.91 8.15 -6.20
N THR A 157 -1.06 8.71 -7.40
CA THR A 157 -1.72 9.99 -7.61
C THR A 157 -2.87 9.88 -8.61
N VAL A 158 -3.88 10.70 -8.37
CA VAL A 158 -4.95 10.99 -9.33
C VAL A 158 -5.07 12.50 -9.44
N SER A 159 -4.72 13.05 -10.60
CA SER A 159 -4.81 14.48 -10.86
C SER A 159 -5.47 14.77 -12.20
N LYS A 160 -6.22 15.88 -12.26
CA LYS A 160 -6.67 16.48 -13.52
C LYS A 160 -5.79 17.66 -13.95
N ILE A 161 -4.92 18.13 -13.05
CA ILE A 161 -4.12 19.34 -13.24
C ILE A 161 -2.67 18.96 -13.56
N TRP A 162 -2.14 17.93 -12.89
CA TRP A 162 -0.79 17.48 -13.11
C TRP A 162 -0.74 16.54 -14.31
N ASP A 163 0.19 16.81 -15.22
CA ASP A 163 0.54 15.88 -16.28
C ASP A 163 1.15 14.58 -15.75
N GLU A 164 1.40 13.64 -16.66
CA GLU A 164 1.94 12.32 -16.35
C GLU A 164 3.35 12.42 -15.74
N GLU A 165 4.20 13.30 -16.25
CA GLU A 165 5.60 13.45 -15.82
C GLU A 165 5.69 14.03 -14.41
N LYS A 166 4.93 15.07 -14.10
CA LYS A 166 4.87 15.67 -12.76
C LYS A 166 4.38 14.66 -11.73
N GLN A 167 3.39 13.84 -12.07
CA GLN A 167 2.91 12.77 -11.19
C GLN A 167 3.99 11.71 -10.94
N GLN A 168 4.66 11.24 -11.99
CA GLN A 168 5.77 10.28 -11.87
C GLN A 168 6.90 10.83 -11.00
N LYS A 169 7.33 12.07 -11.26
CA LYS A 169 8.41 12.71 -10.50
C LYS A 169 8.03 12.86 -9.03
N PHE A 170 6.85 13.39 -8.74
CA PHE A 170 6.38 13.58 -7.36
C PHE A 170 6.36 12.27 -6.57
N LEU A 171 5.88 11.18 -7.17
CA LEU A 171 5.89 9.87 -6.51
C LEU A 171 7.30 9.35 -6.27
N ALA A 172 8.19 9.49 -7.25
CA ALA A 172 9.59 9.07 -7.13
C ALA A 172 10.33 9.86 -6.04
N ASP A 173 10.14 11.18 -5.97
CA ASP A 173 10.73 12.04 -4.95
C ASP A 173 10.31 11.56 -3.54
N ILE A 174 9.02 11.31 -3.32
CA ILE A 174 8.52 10.76 -2.05
C ILE A 174 9.19 9.43 -1.71
N PHE A 175 9.31 8.51 -2.68
CA PHE A 175 9.91 7.21 -2.41
C PHE A 175 11.41 7.30 -2.07
N LEU A 176 12.16 8.11 -2.83
CA LEU A 176 13.61 8.21 -2.69
C LEU A 176 14.01 8.92 -1.38
N GLU A 177 13.21 9.88 -0.93
CA GLU A 177 13.44 10.64 0.31
C GLU A 177 13.03 9.89 1.60
N ASN A 178 12.32 8.76 1.50
CA ASN A 178 11.80 7.98 2.66
C ASN A 178 12.28 6.53 2.72
#